data_AF-A0A238HCK7-F1
#
_entry.id   AF-A0A238HCK7-F1
#
_cell.length_a   1.000
_cell.length_b   1.000
_cell.length_c   1.000
_cell.angle_alpha   90.00
_cell.angle_beta   90.00
_cell.angle_gamma   90.00
#
_symmetry.space_group_name_H-M   'P 1'
#
loop_
_entity.id
_entity.type
_entity.pdbx_description
1 polymer ?
#
loop_
_entity_poly.entity_id
_entity_poly.type
_entity_poly.pdbx_seq_one_letter_code
_entity_poly.pdbx_strand_id
1 'polypeptide(L)' 'MRVASTVGAGDAFVAGLVASLTEARTWCDAGRRASAFAAAKLARVGPHLPDRATLDALAAQVEVERFMLTASADGVVVDL' A
#
# COMPACT_ATOMS: atom_id res chain seq x y z
N MET A 1 -4.30 -15.11 -2.10
CA MET A 1 -3.62 -15.09 -0.79
C MET A 1 -4.63 -15.39 0.31
N ARG A 2 -4.27 -16.13 1.37
CA ARG A 2 -5.15 -16.38 2.53
C ARG A 2 -4.80 -15.41 3.65
N VAL A 3 -5.79 -14.69 4.19
CA VAL A 3 -5.60 -13.76 5.31
C VAL A 3 -5.54 -14.54 6.62
N ALA A 4 -4.47 -14.34 7.39
CA ALA A 4 -4.25 -14.91 8.71
C ALA A 4 -4.63 -13.94 9.83
N SER A 5 -4.35 -12.64 9.65
CA SER A 5 -4.71 -11.58 10.60
C SER A 5 -4.72 -10.22 9.89
N THR A 6 -5.56 -9.28 10.33
CA THR A 6 -5.56 -7.89 9.85
C THR A 6 -4.77 -6.95 10.76
N VAL A 7 -4.38 -7.41 11.96
CA VAL A 7 -3.67 -6.60 12.95
C VAL A 7 -2.29 -6.21 12.41
N GLY A 8 -1.99 -4.91 12.46
CA GLY A 8 -0.72 -4.33 12.01
C GLY A 8 -0.62 -4.13 10.50
N ALA A 9 -1.64 -4.44 9.70
CA ALA A 9 -1.60 -4.21 8.25
C ALA A 9 -1.50 -2.71 7.91
N GLY A 10 -2.16 -1.85 8.70
CA GLY A 10 -2.03 -0.40 8.58
C GLY A 10 -0.63 0.11 8.93
N ASP A 11 -0.04 -0.40 10.02
CA ASP A 11 1.33 -0.04 10.40
C ASP A 11 2.33 -0.47 9.32
N ALA A 12 2.15 -1.66 8.76
CA ALA A 12 2.96 -2.16 7.66
C ALA A 12 2.81 -1.28 6.40
N PHE A 13 1.59 -0.82 6.08
CA PHE A 13 1.37 0.13 4.99
C PHE A 13 2.15 1.42 5.20
N VAL A 14 2.00 2.04 6.38
CA VAL A 14 2.69 3.29 6.73
C VAL A 14 4.20 3.11 6.69
N ALA A 15 4.73 1.99 7.22
CA ALA A 15 6.15 1.68 7.15
C ALA A 15 6.65 1.58 5.70
N GLY A 16 5.90 0.89 4.82
CA GLY A 16 6.22 0.79 3.41
C GLY A 16 6.19 2.14 2.69
N LEU A 17 5.23 3.01 3.03
CA LEU A 17 5.11 4.37 2.51
C LEU A 17 6.27 5.25 2.97
N VAL A 18 6.51 5.36 4.29
CA VAL A 18 7.58 6.18 4.88
C VAL A 18 8.93 5.80 4.30
N ALA A 19 9.23 4.49 4.26
CA ALA A 19 10.50 4.06 3.68
C ALA A 19 10.60 4.44 2.19
N SER A 20 9.47 4.50 1.45
CA SER A 20 9.49 4.81 0.00
C SER A 20 9.79 6.27 -0.22
N LEU A 21 9.26 7.12 0.64
CA LEU A 21 9.51 8.55 0.67
C LEU A 21 10.96 8.84 1.06
N THR A 22 11.54 8.11 2.03
CA THR A 22 12.96 8.25 2.37
C THR A 22 13.90 7.83 1.24
N GLU A 23 13.42 6.96 0.34
CA GLU A 23 14.14 6.54 -0.87
C GLU A 23 13.79 7.41 -2.11
N ALA A 24 13.03 8.49 -1.93
CA ALA A 24 12.58 9.39 -3.00
C ALA A 24 11.88 8.68 -4.18
N ARG A 25 11.12 7.62 -3.91
CA ARG A 25 10.36 6.88 -4.92
C ARG A 25 9.20 7.72 -5.47
N THR A 26 8.75 7.38 -6.67
CA THR A 26 7.53 7.97 -7.24
C THR A 26 6.30 7.61 -6.39
N TRP A 27 5.24 8.41 -6.46
CA TRP A 27 3.99 8.11 -5.75
C TRP A 27 3.39 6.76 -6.14
N CYS A 28 3.46 6.38 -7.42
CA CYS A 28 3.01 5.07 -7.87
C CYS A 28 3.82 3.94 -7.22
N ASP A 29 5.15 4.05 -7.19
CA ASP A 29 6.00 3.02 -6.58
C ASP A 29 5.86 2.97 -5.05
N ALA A 30 5.67 4.12 -4.42
CA ALA A 30 5.39 4.21 -2.99
C ALA A 30 4.05 3.53 -2.64
N GLY A 31 3.01 3.77 -3.44
CA GLY A 31 1.71 3.11 -3.30
C GLY A 31 1.81 1.59 -3.45
N ARG A 32 2.52 1.11 -4.49
CA ARG A 32 2.77 -0.32 -4.69
C ARG A 32 3.46 -0.96 -3.50
N ARG A 33 4.52 -0.33 -2.98
CA ARG A 33 5.29 -0.88 -1.87
C ARG A 33 4.53 -0.86 -0.55
N ALA A 34 3.83 0.22 -0.25
CA ALA A 34 2.98 0.32 0.93
C ALA A 34 1.89 -0.78 0.92
N SER A 35 1.21 -0.96 -0.21
CA SER A 35 0.22 -2.03 -0.39
C SER A 35 0.84 -3.43 -0.29
N ALA A 36 2.04 -3.64 -0.84
CA ALA A 36 2.75 -4.92 -0.71
C ALA A 36 3.09 -5.27 0.74
N PHE A 37 3.52 -4.28 1.53
CA PHE A 37 3.79 -4.46 2.96
C PHE A 37 2.51 -4.83 3.73
N ALA A 38 1.41 -4.14 3.45
CA ALA A 38 0.12 -4.45 4.04
C ALA A 38 -0.35 -5.86 3.68
N ALA A 39 -0.32 -6.22 2.39
CA ALA A 39 -0.69 -7.56 1.92
C ALA A 39 0.18 -8.65 2.54
N ALA A 40 1.50 -8.43 2.61
CA ALA A 40 2.42 -9.34 3.27
C ALA A 40 2.10 -9.54 4.76
N LYS A 41 1.68 -8.48 5.44
CA LYS A 41 1.25 -8.54 6.84
C LYS A 41 -0.03 -9.34 7.02
N LEU A 42 -0.98 -9.22 6.09
CA LEU A 42 -2.26 -9.95 6.14
C LEU A 42 -2.07 -11.48 6.17
N ALA A 43 -1.04 -11.99 5.49
CA ALA A 43 -0.75 -13.43 5.42
C ALA A 43 0.00 -13.98 6.65
N ARG A 44 0.30 -13.16 7.67
CA ARG A 44 1.20 -13.54 8.78
C ARG A 44 0.68 -13.07 10.14
N VAL A 45 0.88 -13.91 11.15
CA VAL A 45 0.70 -13.54 12.57
C VAL A 45 2.03 -13.04 13.12
N GLY A 46 2.01 -12.03 13.99
CA GLY A 46 3.23 -11.42 14.59
C GLY A 46 3.83 -10.28 13.76
N PRO A 47 4.91 -9.61 14.22
CA PRO A 47 5.36 -8.31 13.70
C PRO A 47 6.22 -8.38 12.42
N HIS A 48 6.52 -9.57 11.90
CA HIS A 48 7.54 -9.74 10.86
C HIS A 48 6.97 -9.66 9.44
N LEU A 49 7.69 -8.93 8.58
CA LEU A 49 7.51 -8.95 7.13
C LEU A 49 8.29 -10.12 6.50
N PRO A 50 7.87 -10.60 5.30
CA PRO A 50 8.64 -11.54 4.51
C PRO A 50 9.92 -10.89 3.95
N ASP A 51 10.73 -11.70 3.26
CA ASP A 51 11.91 -11.20 2.56
C ASP A 51 11.55 -10.20 1.43
N ARG A 52 12.59 -9.52 0.96
CA ARG A 52 12.47 -8.49 -0.08
C ARG A 52 11.91 -9.04 -1.39
N ALA A 53 12.31 -10.25 -1.80
CA ALA A 53 11.85 -10.85 -3.05
C ALA A 53 10.34 -11.09 -3.03
N THR A 54 9.80 -11.55 -1.89
CA THR A 54 8.36 -11.72 -1.69
C THR A 54 7.63 -10.38 -1.74
N LEU A 55 8.19 -9.33 -1.11
CA LEU A 55 7.61 -7.98 -1.15
C LEU A 55 7.61 -7.40 -2.56
N ASP A 56 8.68 -7.58 -3.33
CA ASP A 56 8.79 -7.12 -4.71
C ASP A 56 7.77 -7.86 -5.60
N ALA A 57 7.58 -9.17 -5.40
CA ALA A 57 6.57 -9.97 -6.11
C ALA A 57 5.13 -9.55 -5.76
N LEU A 58 4.87 -9.15 -4.51
CA LEU A 58 3.58 -8.59 -4.11
C LEU A 58 3.36 -7.20 -4.71
N ALA A 59 4.39 -6.34 -4.71
CA ALA A 59 4.31 -5.00 -5.28
C ALA A 59 4.05 -5.03 -6.79
N ALA A 60 4.59 -6.01 -7.50
CA ALA A 60 4.35 -6.22 -8.93
C ALA A 60 2.88 -6.58 -9.26
N GLN A 61 2.09 -7.02 -8.28
CA GLN A 61 0.66 -7.31 -8.43
C GLN A 61 -0.24 -6.11 -8.08
N VAL A 62 0.34 -4.98 -7.66
CA VAL A 62 -0.41 -3.79 -7.26
C VAL A 62 -0.56 -2.85 -8.46
N GLU A 63 -1.82 -2.69 -8.89
CA GLU A 63 -2.21 -1.63 -9.81
C GLU A 63 -2.47 -0.33 -9.06
N VAL A 64 -1.93 0.77 -9.59
CA VAL A 64 -2.10 2.10 -9.02
C VAL A 64 -2.65 3.01 -10.10
N GLU A 65 -3.88 3.47 -9.89
CA GLU A 65 -4.56 4.39 -10.78
C GLU A 65 -4.52 5.81 -10.22
N ARG A 66 -4.36 6.77 -11.12
CA ARG A 66 -4.49 8.19 -10.80
C ARG A 66 -5.87 8.65 -11.22
N PHE A 67 -6.61 9.19 -10.27
CA PHE A 67 -7.90 9.82 -10.53
C PHE A 67 -7.80 11.32 -10.24
N MET A 68 -8.66 12.09 -10.89
CA MET A 68 -8.75 13.53 -10.72
C MET A 68 -9.98 13.84 -9.87
N LEU A 69 -9.79 14.53 -8.75
CA LEU A 69 -10.90 15.02 -7.95
C LEU A 69 -11.26 16.44 -8.40
N THR A 70 -12.52 16.65 -8.79
CA THR A 70 -13.09 17.99 -8.91
C THR A 70 -13.97 18.25 -7.70
N ALA A 71 -13.73 19.37 -7.01
CA ALA A 71 -14.58 19.79 -5.90
C ALA A 71 -15.63 20.75 -6.43
N SER A 72 -16.91 20.38 -6.33
CA SER A 72 -18.02 21.31 -6.54
C SER A 72 -18.27 22.12 -5.26
N ALA A 73 -18.59 23.40 -5.41
CA ALA A 73 -18.92 24.29 -4.29
C ALA A 73 -20.13 23.82 -3.46
N ASP A 74 -20.96 22.92 -4.02
CA ASP A 74 -22.17 22.38 -3.39
C ASP A 74 -21.92 21.10 -2.55
N GLY A 75 -20.66 20.72 -2.33
CA GLY A 75 -20.29 19.62 -1.42
C GLY A 75 -20.51 18.20 -1.94
N VAL A 76 -21.00 18.06 -3.19
CA VAL A 76 -21.08 16.76 -3.87
C VAL A 76 -19.81 16.57 -4.69
N VAL A 77 -18.91 15.71 -4.22
CA VAL A 77 -17.75 15.25 -4.99
C VAL A 77 -18.26 14.16 -5.93
N VAL A 78 -18.25 14.42 -7.23
CA VAL A 78 -18.50 13.41 -8.28
C VAL A 78 -17.33 13.45 -9.26
N ASP A 79 -16.44 12.48 -9.22
CA ASP A 79 -16.33 11.38 -10.20
C ASP A 79 -15.18 10.40 -9.83
N LEU A 80 -15.20 9.17 -10.36
CA LEU A 80 -14.11 8.18 -10.29
C LEU A 80 -13.27 8.20 -11.57
#